data_AF-A0A957WUP9-F1
#
_entry.id   AF-A0A957WUP9-F1
#
_cell.length_a   1.000
_cell.length_b   1.000
_cell.length_c   1.000
_cell.angle_alpha   90.00
_cell.angle_beta   90.00
_cell.angle_gamma   90.00
#
_symmetry.space_group_name_H-M   'P 1'
#
loop_
_entity.id
_entity.type
_entity.pdbx_description
1 polymer ?
#
loop_
_entity_poly.entity_id
_entity_poly.type
_entity_poly.pdbx_seq_one_letter_code
_entity_poly.pdbx_strand_id
1 'polypeptide(L)'
;MPTPILATKLYIPPPRPNVVLRPHLLERLNKGLRQNQGFGRKLTLISAPAGFGKTTLVSAWVAGFERPAAWLSLDEGDNDPIRFLAYLVAALRTIVADLGEGVLGVLQSPQPPPIESILTSLLNEITNIPDEFVLVLDDYHVIDANPVAPNPVDGATSVDDVLTFLL
;
A
#
# COMPACT_ATOMS: atom_id res chain seq x y z
N MET A 1 -7.48 20.05 14.18
CA MET A 1 -7.78 18.80 14.91
C MET A 1 -7.17 17.66 14.12
N PRO A 2 -6.50 16.69 14.77
CA PRO A 2 -5.89 15.58 14.05
C PRO A 2 -6.94 14.82 13.24
N THR A 3 -6.61 14.44 12.00
CA THR A 3 -7.48 13.61 11.17
C THR A 3 -7.69 12.27 11.89
N PRO A 4 -8.92 11.93 12.31
CA PRO A 4 -9.14 10.67 13.02
C PRO A 4 -8.86 9.50 12.06
N ILE A 5 -7.98 8.60 12.50
CA ILE A 5 -7.61 7.40 11.76
C ILE A 5 -8.59 6.28 12.09
N LEU A 6 -9.23 5.73 11.06
CA LEU A 6 -10.05 4.53 11.18
C LEU A 6 -9.17 3.28 11.21
N ALA A 7 -9.00 2.69 12.40
CA ALA A 7 -8.08 1.56 12.61
C ALA A 7 -8.39 0.33 11.73
N THR A 8 -9.64 0.12 11.33
CA THR A 8 -10.02 -1.03 10.47
C THR A 8 -9.42 -0.94 9.07
N LYS A 9 -9.05 0.25 8.58
CA LYS A 9 -8.33 0.39 7.31
C LYS A 9 -6.89 -0.13 7.37
N LEU A 10 -6.31 -0.20 8.57
CA LEU A 10 -4.93 -0.64 8.80
C LEU A 10 -4.84 -2.12 9.16
N TYR A 11 -5.98 -2.81 9.24
CA TYR A 11 -6.07 -4.17 9.74
C TYR A 11 -5.79 -5.18 8.62
N ILE A 12 -4.77 -6.02 8.79
CA ILE A 12 -4.52 -7.16 7.91
C ILE A 12 -5.61 -8.21 8.14
N PRO A 13 -6.46 -8.52 7.15
CA PRO A 13 -7.50 -9.52 7.33
C PRO A 13 -6.88 -10.89 7.65
N PRO A 14 -7.32 -11.60 8.69
CA PRO A 14 -6.77 -12.90 9.03
C PRO A 14 -7.16 -13.92 7.94
N PRO A 15 -6.28 -14.88 7.61
CA PRO A 15 -6.65 -15.99 6.75
C PRO A 15 -7.85 -16.74 7.31
N ARG A 16 -8.89 -16.94 6.49
CA ARG A 16 -10.07 -17.70 6.92
C ARG A 16 -9.70 -19.19 7.07
N PRO A 17 -10.26 -19.93 8.04
CA PRO A 17 -9.93 -21.35 8.25
C PRO A 17 -10.19 -22.23 7.02
N ASN A 18 -11.21 -21.89 6.22
CA ASN A 18 -11.62 -22.63 5.02
C ASN A 18 -11.08 -22.00 3.73
N VAL A 19 -9.96 -21.26 3.79
CA VAL A 19 -9.36 -20.69 2.58
C VAL A 19 -8.87 -21.82 1.69
N VAL A 20 -9.32 -21.81 0.43
CA VAL A 20 -8.71 -22.65 -0.59
C VAL A 20 -7.40 -22.00 -0.96
N LEU A 21 -6.30 -22.57 -0.45
CA LEU A 21 -4.96 -22.11 -0.79
C LEU A 21 -4.75 -22.23 -2.30
N ARG A 22 -4.07 -21.23 -2.87
CA ARG A 22 -3.71 -21.19 -4.29
C ARG A 22 -2.19 -21.15 -4.42
N PRO A 23 -1.47 -22.26 -4.16
CA PRO A 23 -0.01 -22.27 -4.06
C PRO A 23 0.68 -21.68 -5.28
N HIS A 24 0.17 -21.95 -6.48
CA HIS A 24 0.72 -21.41 -7.71
C HIS A 24 0.66 -19.87 -7.78
N LEU A 25 -0.39 -19.23 -7.24
CA LEU A 25 -0.48 -17.77 -7.19
C LEU A 25 0.47 -17.19 -6.13
N LEU A 26 0.58 -17.84 -4.96
CA LEU A 26 1.54 -17.45 -3.93
C LEU A 26 2.99 -17.54 -4.45
N GLU A 27 3.30 -18.58 -5.20
CA GLU A 27 4.60 -18.75 -5.85
C GLU A 27 4.87 -17.66 -6.89
N ARG A 28 3.86 -17.27 -7.68
CA ARG A 28 3.96 -16.15 -8.63
C ARG A 28 4.22 -14.81 -7.92
N LEU A 29 3.56 -14.56 -6.78
CA LEU A 29 3.82 -13.37 -5.97
C LEU A 29 5.25 -13.38 -5.42
N ASN A 30 5.69 -14.49 -4.86
CA ASN A 30 7.06 -14.65 -4.36
C ASN A 30 8.12 -14.43 -5.45
N LYS A 31 7.90 -15.01 -6.64
CA LYS A 31 8.78 -14.81 -7.80
C LYS A 31 8.75 -13.38 -8.32
N GLY A 32 7.60 -12.72 -8.24
CA GLY A 32 7.44 -11.32 -8.64
C GLY A 32 8.25 -10.38 -7.74
N LEU A 33 8.19 -10.60 -6.43
CA LEU A 33 8.83 -9.72 -5.45
C LEU A 33 10.32 -10.02 -5.27
N ARG A 34 10.73 -11.29 -5.22
CA ARG A 34 12.12 -11.65 -4.94
C ARG A 34 12.97 -11.63 -6.21
N GLN A 35 14.08 -10.88 -6.18
CA GLN A 35 15.24 -11.15 -7.05
C GLN A 35 16.50 -11.10 -6.19
N ASN A 36 17.35 -12.13 -6.31
CA ASN A 36 18.54 -12.32 -5.47
C ASN A 36 18.18 -12.39 -3.96
N GLN A 37 18.93 -11.68 -3.11
CA GLN A 37 18.79 -11.67 -1.64
C GLN A 37 17.74 -10.66 -1.12
N GLY A 38 17.00 -9.98 -2.00
CA GLY A 38 16.04 -8.94 -1.60
C GLY A 38 14.88 -8.75 -2.59
N PHE A 39 14.21 -7.61 -2.50
CA PHE A 39 13.13 -7.25 -3.42
C PHE A 39 13.67 -6.79 -4.77
N GLY A 40 13.39 -7.56 -5.83
CA GLY A 40 13.77 -7.24 -7.20
C GLY A 40 12.79 -6.33 -7.92
N ARG A 41 11.51 -6.38 -7.53
CA ARG A 41 10.47 -5.50 -8.05
C ARG A 41 9.90 -4.68 -6.91
N LYS A 42 9.90 -3.36 -7.09
CA LYS A 42 9.38 -2.37 -6.14
C LYS A 42 7.85 -2.20 -6.20
N LEU A 43 7.18 -2.96 -7.07
CA LEU A 43 5.74 -2.87 -7.29
C LEU A 43 5.21 -4.19 -7.88
N THR A 44 4.15 -4.73 -7.29
CA THR A 44 3.36 -5.83 -7.84
C THR A 44 1.89 -5.44 -7.85
N LEU A 45 1.28 -5.45 -9.04
CA LEU A 45 -0.15 -5.21 -9.23
C LEU A 45 -0.90 -6.54 -9.32
N ILE A 46 -1.94 -6.68 -8.51
CA ILE A 46 -2.88 -7.80 -8.58
C ILE A 46 -4.21 -7.25 -9.09
N SER A 47 -4.58 -7.66 -10.30
CA SER A 47 -5.84 -7.29 -10.94
C SER A 47 -6.72 -8.53 -11.11
N ALA A 48 -7.99 -8.42 -10.70
CA ALA A 48 -9.04 -9.40 -10.93
C ALA A 48 -10.41 -8.78 -10.63
N PRO A 49 -11.51 -9.28 -11.19
CA PRO A 49 -12.84 -8.76 -10.88
C PRO A 49 -13.22 -8.87 -9.39
N ALA A 50 -14.25 -8.15 -8.98
CA ALA A 50 -14.80 -8.24 -7.63
C ALA A 50 -15.16 -9.70 -7.28
N GLY A 51 -14.89 -10.11 -6.04
CA GLY A 51 -15.20 -11.47 -5.56
C GLY A 51 -14.21 -12.57 -5.95
N PHE A 52 -13.19 -12.29 -6.78
CA PHE A 52 -12.17 -13.30 -7.16
C PHE A 52 -11.16 -13.64 -6.04
N GLY A 53 -11.26 -12.98 -4.89
CA GLY A 53 -10.44 -13.28 -3.71
C GLY A 53 -9.05 -12.65 -3.73
N LYS A 54 -8.90 -11.43 -4.27
CA LYS A 54 -7.63 -10.67 -4.25
C LYS A 54 -7.14 -10.42 -2.82
N THR A 55 -7.97 -9.76 -2.01
CA THR A 55 -7.70 -9.53 -0.58
C THR A 55 -7.38 -10.86 0.11
N THR A 56 -8.16 -11.91 -0.14
CA THR A 56 -7.91 -13.25 0.41
C THR A 56 -6.54 -13.82 0.03
N LEU A 57 -6.13 -13.68 -1.24
CA LEU A 57 -4.83 -14.13 -1.73
C LEU A 57 -3.71 -13.35 -1.06
N VAL A 58 -3.83 -12.02 -0.97
CA VAL A 58 -2.81 -11.16 -0.37
C VAL A 58 -2.70 -11.39 1.13
N SER A 59 -3.83 -11.48 1.86
CA SER A 59 -3.85 -11.81 3.28
C SER A 59 -3.19 -13.16 3.56
N ALA A 60 -3.51 -14.19 2.75
CA ALA A 60 -2.87 -15.51 2.89
C ALA A 60 -1.37 -15.47 2.57
N TRP A 61 -0.97 -14.63 1.61
CA TRP A 61 0.43 -14.43 1.26
C TRP A 61 1.21 -13.70 2.37
N VAL A 62 0.67 -12.59 2.90
CA VAL A 62 1.24 -11.82 4.02
C VAL A 62 1.35 -12.67 5.29
N ALA A 63 0.37 -13.51 5.59
CA ALA A 63 0.40 -14.39 6.77
C ALA A 63 1.55 -15.43 6.72
N GLY A 64 2.02 -15.79 5.53
CA GLY A 64 3.19 -16.66 5.33
C GLY A 64 4.47 -15.89 5.03
N PHE A 65 4.45 -14.56 5.11
CA PHE A 65 5.57 -13.70 4.77
C PHE A 65 6.44 -13.43 6.01
N GLU A 66 7.75 -13.63 5.89
CA GLU A 66 8.69 -13.58 7.02
C GLU A 66 9.13 -12.15 7.40
N ARG A 67 8.72 -11.14 6.63
CA ARG A 67 9.09 -9.75 6.83
C ARG A 67 7.88 -8.92 7.27
N PRO A 68 8.09 -7.75 7.90
CA PRO A 68 6.99 -6.87 8.28
C PRO A 68 6.11 -6.49 7.09
N ALA A 69 4.81 -6.37 7.34
CA ALA A 69 3.83 -5.92 6.36
C ALA A 69 2.92 -4.85 6.97
N ALA A 70 2.72 -3.77 6.24
CA ALA A 70 1.71 -2.76 6.52
C ALA A 70 0.54 -2.94 5.55
N TRP A 71 -0.66 -2.56 6.01
CA TRP A 71 -1.88 -2.65 5.23
C TRP A 71 -2.61 -1.32 5.23
N LEU A 72 -3.13 -0.92 4.08
CA LEU A 72 -4.02 0.22 3.93
C LEU A 72 -5.14 -0.14 2.96
N SER A 73 -6.35 -0.30 3.48
CA SER A 73 -7.57 -0.39 2.68
C SER A 73 -8.05 1.01 2.31
N LEU A 74 -8.17 1.26 1.00
CA LEU A 74 -8.52 2.55 0.43
C LEU A 74 -10.05 2.68 0.28
N ASP A 75 -10.56 3.90 0.43
CA ASP A 75 -11.92 4.28 0.03
C ASP A 75 -11.91 5.58 -0.79
N GLU A 76 -13.06 5.95 -1.34
CA GLU A 76 -13.23 7.17 -2.17
C GLU A 76 -12.75 8.44 -1.45
N GLY A 77 -12.79 8.47 -0.12
CA GLY A 77 -12.35 9.61 0.67
C GLY A 77 -10.84 9.81 0.61
N ASP A 78 -10.07 8.75 0.34
CA ASP A 78 -8.61 8.81 0.26
C ASP A 78 -8.09 9.41 -1.06
N ASN A 79 -8.98 9.92 -1.90
CA ASN A 79 -8.63 10.82 -3.00
C ASN A 79 -8.14 12.20 -2.53
N ASP A 80 -8.38 12.57 -1.27
CA ASP A 80 -7.72 13.72 -0.64
C ASP A 80 -6.26 13.35 -0.28
N PRO A 81 -5.24 13.98 -0.91
CA PRO A 81 -3.84 13.66 -0.68
C PRO A 81 -3.40 13.80 0.79
N ILE A 82 -3.96 14.75 1.53
CA ILE A 82 -3.61 14.97 2.94
C ILE A 82 -4.13 13.79 3.78
N ARG A 83 -5.34 13.34 3.49
CA ARG A 83 -5.93 12.17 4.14
C ARG A 83 -5.17 10.90 3.77
N PHE A 84 -4.87 10.70 2.49
CA PHE A 84 -4.07 9.56 2.01
C PHE A 84 -2.73 9.50 2.73
N LEU A 85 -1.98 10.62 2.79
CA LEU A 85 -0.69 10.68 3.49
C LEU A 85 -0.81 10.36 4.98
N ALA A 86 -1.86 10.86 5.64
CA ALA A 86 -2.10 10.56 7.05
C ALA A 86 -2.33 9.04 7.28
N TYR A 87 -3.13 8.40 6.43
CA TYR A 87 -3.36 6.95 6.49
C TYR A 87 -2.12 6.14 6.09
N LEU A 88 -1.36 6.59 5.10
CA LEU A 88 -0.10 5.97 4.69
C LEU A 88 0.92 5.96 5.83
N VAL A 89 1.12 7.11 6.49
CA VAL A 89 1.96 7.19 7.69
C VAL A 89 1.42 6.29 8.80
N ALA A 90 0.12 6.32 9.06
CA ALA A 90 -0.48 5.46 10.09
C ALA A 90 -0.28 3.96 9.80
N ALA A 91 -0.35 3.54 8.53
CA ALA A 91 -0.07 2.17 8.11
C ALA A 91 1.41 1.81 8.34
N LEU A 92 2.34 2.66 7.93
CA LEU A 92 3.78 2.43 8.13
C LEU A 92 4.18 2.44 9.61
N ARG A 93 3.48 3.18 10.46
CA ARG A 93 3.67 3.17 11.92
C ARG A 93 3.34 1.82 12.58
N THR A 94 2.62 0.94 11.88
CA THR A 94 2.42 -0.45 12.34
C THR A 94 3.70 -1.29 12.26
N ILE A 95 4.68 -0.86 11.45
CA ILE A 95 6.00 -1.48 11.34
C ILE A 95 7.00 -0.71 12.21
N VAL A 96 7.05 0.62 12.08
CA VAL A 96 7.98 1.49 12.81
C VAL A 96 7.21 2.58 13.55
N ALA A 97 7.04 2.42 14.86
CA ALA A 97 6.14 3.24 15.68
C ALA A 97 6.38 4.76 15.58
N ASP A 98 7.63 5.19 15.39
CA ASP A 98 8.02 6.61 15.38
C ASP A 98 8.09 7.22 13.96
N LEU A 99 7.74 6.46 12.93
CA LEU A 99 7.80 6.93 11.55
C LEU A 99 6.76 8.02 11.27
N GLY A 100 7.19 9.09 10.61
CA GLY A 100 6.34 10.18 10.14
C GLY A 100 5.76 11.06 11.25
N GLU A 101 6.33 11.04 12.47
CA GLU A 101 5.93 11.94 13.57
C GLU A 101 5.96 13.41 13.11
N GLY A 102 7.03 13.83 12.44
CA GLY A 102 7.15 15.18 11.89
C GLY A 102 6.15 15.46 10.75
N VAL A 103 5.89 14.45 9.90
CA VAL A 103 4.93 14.55 8.79
C VAL A 103 3.50 14.77 9.29
N LEU A 104 3.06 14.03 10.31
CA LEU A 104 1.70 14.16 10.85
C LEU A 104 1.44 15.54 11.45
N GLY A 105 2.44 16.14 12.12
CA GLY A 105 2.34 17.51 12.62
C GLY A 105 2.26 18.54 11.50
N VAL A 106 3.04 18.34 10.44
CA VAL A 106 3.09 19.23 9.27
C VAL A 106 1.81 19.18 8.44
N LEU A 107 1.21 18.00 8.26
CA LEU A 107 -0.06 17.81 7.54
C LEU A 107 -1.24 18.57 8.19
N GLN A 108 -1.11 18.94 9.46
CA GLN A 108 -2.13 19.66 10.23
C GLN A 108 -1.85 21.17 10.33
N SER A 109 -0.78 21.65 9.71
CA SER A 109 -0.44 23.08 9.68
C SER A 109 -1.52 23.88 8.92
N PRO A 110 -1.86 25.10 9.36
CA PRO A 110 -2.72 26.02 8.60
C PRO A 110 -2.18 26.30 7.19
N GLN A 111 -0.87 26.20 7.03
CA GLN A 111 -0.17 26.35 5.77
C GLN A 111 0.81 25.19 5.63
N PRO A 112 0.35 24.02 5.15
CA PRO A 112 1.24 22.89 4.96
C PRO A 112 2.23 23.19 3.83
N PRO A 113 3.48 22.69 3.92
CA PRO A 113 4.41 22.66 2.80
C PRO A 113 3.81 21.94 1.59
N PRO A 114 4.40 22.12 0.40
CA PRO A 114 4.03 21.33 -0.77
C PRO A 114 4.09 19.83 -0.47
N ILE A 115 3.12 19.08 -1.02
CA ILE A 115 3.02 17.62 -0.85
C ILE A 115 4.34 16.91 -1.21
N GLU A 116 5.03 17.38 -2.25
CA GLU A 116 6.31 16.83 -2.70
C GLU A 116 7.40 16.90 -1.60
N SER A 117 7.43 17.98 -0.82
CA SER A 117 8.37 18.14 0.30
C SER A 117 8.03 17.20 1.46
N ILE A 118 6.73 16.99 1.70
CA ILE A 118 6.25 16.05 2.72
C ILE A 118 6.59 14.62 2.32
N LEU A 119 6.33 14.25 1.06
CA LEU A 119 6.69 12.96 0.48
C LEU A 119 8.20 12.72 0.53
N THR A 120 9.01 13.71 0.17
CA THR A 120 10.48 13.60 0.23
C THR A 120 10.95 13.31 1.66
N SER A 121 10.38 14.00 2.66
CA SER A 121 10.70 13.77 4.07
C SER A 121 10.32 12.36 4.51
N LEU A 122 9.11 11.91 4.16
CA LEU A 122 8.63 10.56 4.46
C LEU A 122 9.51 9.48 3.79
N LEU A 123 9.90 9.68 2.53
CA LEU A 123 10.77 8.74 1.80
C LEU A 123 12.14 8.62 2.47
N ASN A 124 12.73 9.74 2.93
CA ASN A 124 13.99 9.70 3.66
C ASN A 124 13.86 8.89 4.97
N GLU A 125 12.75 9.04 5.69
CA GLU A 125 12.49 8.22 6.89
C GLU A 125 12.34 6.73 6.54
N ILE A 126 11.62 6.41 5.47
CA ILE A 126 11.45 5.03 4.98
C ILE A 126 12.81 4.40 4.61
N THR A 127 13.73 5.16 4.00
CA THR A 127 15.07 4.65 3.65
C THR A 127 15.93 4.29 4.85
N ASN A 128 15.59 4.77 6.05
CA ASN A 128 16.29 4.43 7.29
C ASN A 128 15.73 3.18 7.98
N ILE A 129 14.67 2.57 7.44
CA ILE A 129 14.13 1.31 7.96
C ILE A 129 15.12 0.18 7.59
N PRO A 130 15.67 -0.55 8.58
CA PRO A 130 16.74 -1.52 8.34
C PRO A 130 16.24 -2.79 7.65
N ASP A 131 14.98 -3.17 7.88
CA ASP A 131 14.37 -4.37 7.33
C ASP A 131 13.55 -4.03 6.08
N GLU A 132 13.68 -4.85 5.03
CA GLU A 132 12.73 -4.78 3.93
C GLU A 132 11.33 -5.13 4.46
N PHE A 133 10.31 -4.38 4.05
CA PHE A 133 8.92 -4.59 4.41
C PHE A 133 8.03 -4.51 3.17
N VAL A 134 6.77 -4.89 3.31
CA VAL A 134 5.77 -4.75 2.25
C VAL A 134 4.67 -3.81 2.68
N LEU A 135 4.24 -2.93 1.79
CA LEU A 135 3.05 -2.13 1.97
C LEU A 135 1.96 -2.62 1.01
N VAL A 136 0.84 -3.08 1.59
CA VAL A 136 -0.35 -3.47 0.83
C VAL A 136 -1.29 -2.27 0.72
N LEU A 137 -1.65 -1.87 -0.50
CA LEU A 137 -2.76 -0.97 -0.75
C LEU A 137 -3.93 -1.78 -1.33
N ASP A 138 -4.94 -2.04 -0.50
CA ASP A 138 -6.13 -2.77 -0.92
C ASP A 138 -7.20 -1.82 -1.45
N ASP A 139 -8.00 -2.32 -2.39
CA ASP A 139 -9.06 -1.58 -3.07
C ASP A 139 -8.60 -0.31 -3.82
N TYR A 140 -7.36 -0.27 -4.32
CA TYR A 140 -6.80 0.92 -5.02
C TYR A 140 -7.65 1.45 -6.19
N HIS A 141 -8.45 0.62 -6.84
CA HIS A 141 -9.38 1.06 -7.90
C HIS A 141 -10.34 2.20 -7.50
N VAL A 142 -10.56 2.46 -6.21
CA VAL A 142 -11.39 3.58 -5.71
C VAL A 142 -10.67 4.94 -5.76
N ILE A 143 -9.36 4.93 -6.04
CA ILE A 143 -8.56 6.13 -6.18
C ILE A 143 -8.62 6.61 -7.62
N ASP A 144 -9.07 7.84 -7.79
CA ASP A 144 -9.08 8.55 -9.04
C ASP A 144 -7.65 8.90 -9.45
N ALA A 145 -7.17 8.23 -10.49
CA ALA A 145 -5.96 8.67 -11.16
C ALA A 145 -6.30 9.91 -12.00
N ASN A 146 -6.08 11.11 -11.46
CA ASN A 146 -5.69 12.20 -12.35
C ASN A 146 -4.41 11.72 -13.03
N PRO A 147 -4.38 11.55 -14.37
CA PRO A 147 -3.17 11.09 -15.02
C PRO A 147 -2.07 12.09 -14.72
N VAL A 148 -1.09 11.69 -13.90
CA VAL A 148 0.23 12.27 -13.97
C VAL A 148 0.63 12.03 -15.42
N ALA A 149 0.68 13.10 -16.22
CA ALA A 149 0.75 13.02 -17.68
C ALA A 149 1.66 11.85 -18.11
N PRO A 150 1.12 10.86 -18.85
CA PRO A 150 1.90 9.69 -19.19
C PRO A 150 3.08 10.14 -20.04
N ASN A 151 4.31 9.86 -19.59
CA ASN A 151 5.35 9.57 -20.55
C ASN A 151 4.83 8.39 -21.39
N PRO A 152 4.85 8.47 -22.72
CA PRO A 152 4.23 7.46 -23.55
C PRO A 152 5.02 6.16 -23.39
N VAL A 153 4.43 5.22 -22.67
CA VAL A 153 4.81 3.81 -22.74
C VAL A 153 3.53 3.11 -23.20
N ASP A 154 3.64 2.49 -24.37
CA ASP A 154 2.54 1.94 -25.15
C ASP A 154 1.58 1.04 -24.35
N GLY A 155 0.29 1.15 -24.68
CA GLY A 155 -0.71 0.13 -24.36
C GLY A 155 -1.67 0.45 -23.22
N ALA A 156 -2.38 1.58 -23.31
CA ALA A 156 -3.55 1.82 -22.46
C ALA A 156 -4.65 0.81 -22.81
N THR A 157 -4.74 -0.26 -22.02
CA THR A 157 -5.93 -1.10 -21.94
C THR A 157 -6.82 -0.48 -20.86
N SER A 158 -8.10 -0.25 -21.17
CA SER A 158 -9.10 0.23 -20.21
C SER A 158 -9.05 -0.62 -18.94
N VAL A 159 -8.66 -0.02 -17.80
CA VAL A 159 -8.53 -0.73 -16.53
C VAL A 159 -9.79 -0.49 -15.71
N ASP A 160 -10.87 -1.18 -16.08
CA ASP A 160 -12.09 -1.29 -15.26
C ASP A 160 -12.00 -2.47 -14.26
N ASP A 161 -10.78 -2.96 -13.99
CA ASP A 161 -10.53 -4.09 -13.09
C ASP A 161 -10.09 -3.62 -11.69
N VAL A 162 -10.63 -4.27 -10.66
CA VAL A 162 -10.31 -3.99 -9.26
C VAL A 162 -8.84 -4.34 -8.96
N LEU A 163 -8.06 -3.32 -8.60
CA LEU A 163 -6.61 -3.39 -8.38
C LEU A 163 -6.25 -3.47 -6.89
N THR A 164 -5.34 -4.39 -6.52
CA THR A 164 -4.64 -4.41 -5.23
C THR A 164 -3.14 -4.24 -5.49
N PHE A 165 -2.47 -3.32 -4.78
CA PHE A 165 -1.05 -3.05 -4.94
C PHE A 165 -0.23 -3.64 -3.79
N LEU A 166 0.94 -4.16 -4.13
CA LEU A 166 2.03 -4.49 -3.21
C LEU A 166 3.21 -3.60 -3.58
N LEU A 167 3.57 -2.69 -2.68
CA LEU A 167 4.78 -1.88 -2.72
C LEU A 167 5.88 -2.56 -1.90
#